data_AF-A0A2H0Z4I4-F1
#
_entry.id   AF-A0A2H0Z4I4-F1
#
_cell.length_a   1.000
_cell.length_b   1.000
_cell.length_c   1.000
_cell.angle_alpha   90.00
_cell.angle_beta   90.00
_cell.angle_gamma   90.00
#
_symmetry.space_group_name_H-M   'P 1'
#
loop_
_entity.id
_entity.type
_entity.pdbx_description
1 polymer ?
#
loop_
_entity_poly.entity_id
_entity_poly.type
_entity_poly.pdbx_seq_one_letter_code
_entity_poly.pdbx_strand_id
1 'polypeptide(L)'
;MKVEIPMPKMGESIMEGTILKWHKKVGERIRKDEILFEISTDKVDSEIPSPVDGIVTALIADEGATLDVGKIVAYIESNENRVLDEVNSSSKKEVMVSGNMKKKISEEEMLITPSQQKIDIPMPKMGESVMEGTIIKWYKKPGEAVKLDEILFEISTDKVDTEVPSPVNGTLSEILVKEQETVEVGTVVARVFSTELLHQTEVQHENSIEAGQMHAVIGANSLPADALDEKEKESNRFYSPLVMNIAKKEKVSFDELEKIPGSGINKRVTKNDLLSYLQKREAHHISQVEPVDVQETHPFTANLVERMPMDNIRLKIMQHMIKSRDTSVHVSAMVEVDITKIYNFIKVNKERYQNQKGVKLTYMAFVSDAVIKSLKAFPVVNASIEGTTILQKRFINLGIAVALEPNGLIVPNIKNAHDKNIFELAKAITELAEKARTKKLSPDDVTNGTFSITNYGVFGTIFGTPIINQPEVAILGVGAVIKKPVVVEVDGMDTIAIKPIMNLAITHDHRLVDGMVGGKFLSFIKEKLERFDEKEMM
;
A
#
# COMPACT_ATOMS: atom_id res chain seq x y z
N MET A 1 -1.43 25.37 -49.02
CA MET A 1 -2.13 24.18 -48.49
C MET A 1 -2.34 24.40 -46.99
N LYS A 2 -3.58 24.26 -46.49
CA LYS A 2 -3.82 24.31 -45.04
C LYS A 2 -3.30 23.01 -44.43
N VAL A 3 -2.31 23.14 -43.56
CA VAL A 3 -1.70 22.08 -42.77
C VAL A 3 -2.38 22.08 -41.42
N GLU A 4 -2.97 20.94 -41.08
CA GLU A 4 -3.58 20.70 -39.78
C GLU A 4 -2.50 20.40 -38.76
N ILE A 5 -2.52 21.11 -37.64
CA ILE A 5 -1.62 20.86 -36.52
C ILE A 5 -2.43 20.10 -35.47
N PRO A 6 -2.21 18.78 -35.30
CA PRO A 6 -2.83 18.02 -34.23
C PRO A 6 -2.09 18.21 -32.90
N MET A 7 -2.78 17.97 -31.79
CA MET A 7 -2.19 17.88 -30.46
C MET A 7 -1.12 16.76 -30.46
N PRO A 8 0.16 17.06 -30.16
CA PRO A 8 1.24 16.09 -30.27
C PRO A 8 1.19 15.02 -29.18
N LYS A 9 1.66 13.81 -29.51
CA LYS A 9 1.77 12.71 -28.54
C LYS A 9 3.05 12.85 -27.72
N MET A 10 2.92 13.19 -26.44
CA MET A 10 4.04 13.44 -25.52
C MET A 10 4.33 12.22 -24.62
N GLY A 11 4.56 11.06 -25.23
CA GLY A 11 4.85 9.80 -24.52
C GLY A 11 3.75 8.75 -24.66
N GLU A 12 4.05 7.51 -24.27
CA GLU A 12 3.12 6.38 -24.48
C GLU A 12 1.88 6.42 -23.55
N SER A 13 1.96 7.16 -22.43
CA SER A 13 0.92 7.21 -21.41
C SER A 13 0.13 8.52 -21.34
N ILE A 14 0.41 9.52 -22.19
CA ILE A 14 -0.29 10.82 -22.16
C ILE A 14 -1.42 10.81 -23.18
N MET A 15 -2.65 11.02 -22.70
CA MET A 15 -3.88 10.94 -23.52
C MET A 15 -4.49 12.31 -23.86
N GLU A 16 -4.20 13.33 -23.07
CA GLU A 16 -4.71 14.70 -23.24
C GLU A 16 -3.65 15.74 -22.82
N GLY A 17 -3.79 16.97 -23.32
CA GLY A 17 -2.94 18.10 -22.95
C GLY A 17 -3.71 19.41 -22.93
N THR A 18 -3.37 20.29 -22.00
CA THR A 18 -3.97 21.63 -21.85
C THR A 18 -3.07 22.68 -22.48
N ILE A 19 -3.62 23.55 -23.32
CA ILE A 19 -2.84 24.64 -23.93
C ILE A 19 -2.64 25.75 -22.88
N LEU A 20 -1.40 26.03 -22.51
CA LEU A 20 -1.08 27.08 -21.55
C LEU A 20 -1.07 28.45 -22.21
N LYS A 21 -0.42 28.55 -23.38
CA LYS A 21 -0.17 29.85 -24.03
C LYS A 21 0.09 29.70 -25.52
N TRP A 22 -0.50 30.59 -26.32
CA TRP A 22 -0.15 30.75 -27.74
C TRP A 22 0.95 31.79 -27.91
N HIS A 23 2.01 31.43 -28.66
CA HIS A 23 3.08 32.37 -29.01
C HIS A 23 2.85 33.08 -30.35
N LYS A 24 1.89 32.61 -31.14
CA LYS A 24 1.49 33.22 -32.42
C LYS A 24 -0.01 33.43 -32.52
N LYS A 25 -0.40 34.52 -33.16
CA LYS A 25 -1.81 34.86 -33.43
C LYS A 25 -2.20 34.52 -34.86
N VAL A 26 -3.51 34.39 -35.09
CA VAL A 26 -4.07 34.25 -36.44
C VAL A 26 -3.62 35.42 -37.32
N GLY A 27 -3.01 35.10 -38.47
CA GLY A 27 -2.44 36.04 -39.44
C GLY A 27 -0.93 36.23 -39.33
N GLU A 28 -0.26 35.69 -38.30
CA GLU A 28 1.18 35.81 -38.14
C GLU A 28 1.95 34.72 -38.92
N ARG A 29 3.13 35.10 -39.42
CA ARG A 29 4.05 34.18 -40.09
C ARG A 29 4.87 33.42 -39.04
N ILE A 30 4.97 32.11 -39.21
CA ILE A 30 5.77 31.22 -38.38
C ILE A 30 6.74 30.41 -39.25
N ARG A 31 7.96 30.24 -38.78
CA ARG A 31 8.95 29.37 -39.41
C ARG A 31 8.89 27.96 -38.85
N LYS A 32 9.34 26.98 -39.64
CA LYS A 32 9.58 25.62 -39.17
C LYS A 32 10.54 25.65 -37.98
N ASP A 33 10.26 24.83 -36.97
CA ASP A 33 10.98 24.71 -35.71
C ASP A 33 10.85 25.94 -34.76
N GLU A 34 10.05 26.95 -35.12
CA GLU A 34 9.73 28.09 -34.24
C GLU A 34 8.60 27.71 -33.27
N ILE A 35 8.69 28.14 -32.00
CA ILE A 35 7.71 27.81 -30.95
C ILE A 35 6.33 28.37 -31.32
N LEU A 36 5.32 27.50 -31.36
CA LEU A 36 3.95 27.83 -31.73
C LEU A 36 3.06 28.00 -30.48
N PHE A 37 3.11 27.06 -29.54
CA PHE A 37 2.33 27.10 -28.29
C PHE A 37 2.97 26.24 -27.19
N GLU A 38 2.61 26.52 -25.94
CA GLU A 38 2.98 25.75 -24.75
C GLU A 38 1.83 24.84 -24.31
N ILE A 39 2.15 23.62 -23.90
CA ILE A 39 1.19 22.63 -23.41
C ILE A 39 1.61 22.17 -22.02
N SER A 40 0.61 21.94 -21.16
CA SER A 40 0.77 21.24 -19.88
C SER A 40 0.11 19.88 -19.95
N THR A 41 0.77 18.89 -19.39
CA THR A 41 0.26 17.53 -19.22
C THR A 41 0.37 17.12 -17.75
N ASP A 42 -0.18 15.97 -17.39
CA ASP A 42 -0.04 15.41 -16.05
C ASP A 42 1.40 15.01 -15.66
N LYS A 43 2.36 15.08 -16.62
CA LYS A 43 3.77 14.71 -16.41
C LYS A 43 4.75 15.86 -16.61
N VAL A 44 4.56 16.66 -17.66
CA VAL A 44 5.52 17.71 -18.05
C VAL A 44 4.82 18.85 -18.79
N ASP A 45 5.36 20.06 -18.63
CA ASP A 45 5.08 21.18 -19.50
C ASP A 45 6.07 21.13 -20.68
N SER A 46 5.62 21.46 -21.89
CA SER A 46 6.44 21.38 -23.09
C SER A 46 6.07 22.43 -24.14
N GLU A 47 7.09 23.00 -24.77
CA GLU A 47 6.98 23.94 -25.88
C GLU A 47 6.89 23.16 -27.20
N ILE A 48 5.85 23.44 -28.00
CA ILE A 48 5.62 22.76 -29.28
C ILE A 48 6.09 23.66 -30.43
N PRO A 49 7.11 23.25 -31.19
CA PRO A 49 7.55 23.97 -32.37
C PRO A 49 6.66 23.69 -33.60
N SER A 50 6.65 24.60 -34.56
CA SER A 50 5.91 24.44 -35.82
C SER A 50 6.55 23.41 -36.74
N PRO A 51 5.79 22.44 -37.27
CA PRO A 51 6.33 21.43 -38.20
C PRO A 51 6.57 21.97 -39.62
N VAL A 52 5.97 23.13 -39.96
CA VAL A 52 6.00 23.72 -41.30
C VAL A 52 6.22 25.23 -41.27
N ASP A 53 6.78 25.77 -42.34
CA ASP A 53 6.77 27.21 -42.62
C ASP A 53 5.41 27.63 -43.16
N GLY A 54 4.85 28.72 -42.63
CA GLY A 54 3.55 29.21 -43.10
C GLY A 54 2.96 30.37 -42.32
N ILE A 55 1.67 30.64 -42.57
CA ILE A 55 0.87 31.64 -41.87
C ILE A 55 -0.20 30.94 -41.04
N VAL A 56 -0.35 31.31 -39.76
CA VAL A 56 -1.40 30.76 -38.89
C VAL A 56 -2.76 31.28 -39.37
N THR A 57 -3.65 30.40 -39.83
CA THR A 57 -4.94 30.78 -40.42
C THR A 57 -6.11 30.66 -39.45
N ALA A 58 -6.03 29.76 -38.48
CA ALA A 58 -7.04 29.60 -37.43
C ALA A 58 -6.46 28.87 -36.22
N LEU A 59 -6.87 29.29 -35.03
CA LEU A 59 -6.68 28.59 -33.76
C LEU A 59 -8.04 28.01 -33.35
N ILE A 60 -8.12 26.70 -33.16
CA ILE A 60 -9.38 26.00 -32.84
C ILE A 60 -9.61 25.93 -31.32
N ALA A 61 -8.53 26.10 -30.56
CA ALA A 61 -8.49 25.92 -29.13
C ALA A 61 -8.00 27.18 -28.43
N ASP A 62 -8.77 27.66 -27.46
CA ASP A 62 -8.40 28.81 -26.64
C ASP A 62 -7.36 28.40 -25.56
N GLU A 63 -6.66 29.39 -25.01
CA GLU A 63 -5.77 29.18 -23.87
C GLU A 63 -6.57 28.63 -22.67
N GLY A 64 -6.07 27.56 -22.05
CA GLY A 64 -6.74 26.82 -20.99
C GLY A 64 -7.63 25.66 -21.47
N ALA A 65 -7.78 25.45 -22.77
CA ALA A 65 -8.54 24.30 -23.29
C ALA A 65 -7.73 22.99 -23.21
N THR A 66 -8.36 21.93 -22.70
CA THR A 66 -7.81 20.55 -22.66
C THR A 66 -8.32 19.75 -23.86
N LEU A 67 -7.41 19.12 -24.60
CA LEU A 67 -7.72 18.35 -25.80
C LEU A 67 -7.00 17.01 -25.82
N ASP A 68 -7.69 16.00 -26.33
CA ASP A 68 -7.11 14.67 -26.56
C ASP A 68 -5.98 14.73 -27.59
N VAL A 69 -4.94 13.91 -27.39
CA VAL A 69 -3.85 13.73 -28.35
C VAL A 69 -4.41 13.34 -29.72
N GLY A 70 -4.00 14.06 -30.77
CA GLY A 70 -4.47 13.87 -32.14
C GLY A 70 -5.62 14.79 -32.59
N LYS A 71 -6.29 15.52 -31.68
CA LYS A 71 -7.27 16.55 -32.07
C LYS A 71 -6.57 17.77 -32.67
N ILE A 72 -7.17 18.37 -33.70
CA ILE A 72 -6.60 19.54 -34.40
C ILE A 72 -6.68 20.77 -33.50
N VAL A 73 -5.54 21.44 -33.29
CA VAL A 73 -5.42 22.65 -32.47
C VAL A 73 -5.30 23.93 -33.30
N ALA A 74 -4.70 23.86 -34.50
CA ALA A 74 -4.52 25.01 -35.38
C ALA A 74 -4.39 24.62 -36.87
N TYR A 75 -4.59 25.60 -37.76
CA TYR A 75 -4.34 25.48 -39.20
C TYR A 75 -3.23 26.44 -39.64
N ILE A 76 -2.20 25.93 -40.31
CA ILE A 76 -1.12 26.73 -40.90
C ILE A 76 -1.16 26.62 -42.42
N GLU A 77 -1.19 27.73 -43.15
CA GLU A 77 -1.09 27.71 -44.60
C GLU A 77 0.37 27.67 -45.05
N SER A 78 0.77 26.54 -45.64
CA SER A 78 2.13 26.26 -46.14
C SER A 78 2.15 26.11 -47.68
N ASN A 79 3.31 26.36 -48.31
CA ASN A 79 3.47 26.43 -49.77
C ASN A 79 4.21 25.23 -50.40
N GLU A 80 4.04 23.99 -49.91
CA GLU A 80 4.63 22.77 -50.53
C GLU A 80 3.64 21.57 -50.62
N ASN A 81 3.90 20.62 -51.54
CA ASN A 81 2.93 19.70 -52.19
C ASN A 81 3.06 18.19 -51.81
N ARG A 82 1.99 17.43 -52.11
CA ARG A 82 1.53 16.04 -51.75
C ARG A 82 2.38 14.80 -52.14
N VAL A 83 2.10 13.64 -51.49
CA VAL A 83 1.74 12.33 -52.11
C VAL A 83 0.71 11.55 -51.24
N LEU A 84 -0.27 10.89 -51.89
CA LEU A 84 -1.42 10.12 -51.39
C LEU A 84 -1.11 8.60 -51.29
N ASP A 85 -1.93 7.83 -50.54
CA ASP A 85 -2.76 6.74 -51.12
C ASP A 85 -3.63 6.00 -50.07
N GLU A 86 -4.94 5.95 -50.34
CA GLU A 86 -5.95 5.05 -49.76
C GLU A 86 -6.15 3.83 -50.68
N VAL A 87 -6.54 2.66 -50.13
CA VAL A 87 -7.30 1.63 -50.87
C VAL A 87 -8.36 0.97 -49.95
N ASN A 88 -9.64 1.27 -50.24
CA ASN A 88 -10.84 0.41 -50.41
C ASN A 88 -10.73 -1.10 -50.06
N SER A 89 -11.78 -1.89 -49.75
CA SER A 89 -13.22 -1.72 -49.57
C SER A 89 -13.86 -3.11 -49.30
N SER A 90 -14.92 -3.14 -48.49
CA SER A 90 -16.18 -3.92 -48.66
C SER A 90 -16.21 -5.47 -48.57
N SER A 91 -17.11 -6.01 -47.72
CA SER A 91 -18.45 -6.54 -48.15
C SER A 91 -19.08 -7.58 -47.19
N LYS A 92 -20.33 -7.31 -46.75
CA LYS A 92 -21.56 -8.17 -46.64
C LYS A 92 -21.49 -9.52 -45.86
N LYS A 93 -22.51 -10.05 -45.16
CA LYS A 93 -23.96 -9.80 -44.98
C LYS A 93 -24.50 -10.73 -43.85
N GLU A 94 -25.54 -10.27 -43.13
CA GLU A 94 -26.78 -10.92 -42.58
C GLU A 94 -26.74 -12.39 -42.08
N VAL A 95 -27.37 -12.77 -40.95
CA VAL A 95 -28.83 -13.07 -40.79
C VAL A 95 -29.23 -13.24 -39.30
N MET A 96 -30.47 -12.80 -38.96
CA MET A 96 -31.24 -12.93 -37.70
C MET A 96 -31.75 -14.38 -37.41
N VAL A 97 -32.24 -14.81 -36.24
CA VAL A 97 -33.60 -14.61 -35.68
C VAL A 97 -33.81 -15.46 -34.39
N SER A 98 -34.39 -14.85 -33.34
CA SER A 98 -35.38 -15.32 -32.31
C SER A 98 -35.14 -16.60 -31.46
N GLY A 99 -35.55 -16.74 -30.18
CA GLY A 99 -36.30 -15.92 -29.22
C GLY A 99 -36.86 -16.77 -28.05
N ASN A 100 -37.11 -16.13 -26.87
CA ASN A 100 -38.13 -16.37 -25.80
C ASN A 100 -38.36 -17.80 -25.21
N MET A 101 -38.70 -18.10 -23.93
CA MET A 101 -39.42 -17.39 -22.85
C MET A 101 -39.42 -18.20 -21.49
N LYS A 102 -39.38 -17.50 -20.33
CA LYS A 102 -40.19 -17.60 -19.05
C LYS A 102 -40.15 -18.76 -17.99
N LYS A 103 -40.02 -18.26 -16.72
CA LYS A 103 -40.76 -18.46 -15.41
C LYS A 103 -40.79 -19.85 -14.69
N LYS A 104 -40.42 -19.98 -13.39
CA LYS A 104 -41.04 -19.59 -12.05
C LYS A 104 -41.86 -20.79 -11.48
N ILE A 105 -41.74 -21.28 -10.23
CA ILE A 105 -42.31 -20.80 -8.93
C ILE A 105 -41.92 -21.80 -7.78
N SER A 106 -41.94 -21.29 -6.54
CA SER A 106 -41.77 -21.82 -5.16
C SER A 106 -42.95 -22.63 -4.58
N GLU A 107 -42.81 -23.22 -3.36
CA GLU A 107 -43.81 -23.14 -2.26
C GLU A 107 -43.30 -23.74 -0.91
N GLU A 108 -43.97 -23.35 0.19
CA GLU A 108 -43.62 -23.33 1.63
C GLU A 108 -44.24 -24.49 2.47
N GLU A 109 -43.91 -24.60 3.78
CA GLU A 109 -44.90 -24.55 4.91
C GLU A 109 -44.30 -24.67 6.37
N MET A 110 -44.77 -23.74 7.27
CA MET A 110 -45.11 -23.69 8.74
C MET A 110 -44.60 -24.73 9.81
N LEU A 111 -44.55 -24.53 11.17
CA LEU A 111 -44.75 -23.48 12.22
C LEU A 111 -44.30 -24.08 13.61
N ILE A 112 -43.98 -23.25 14.64
CA ILE A 112 -44.37 -23.29 16.09
C ILE A 112 -43.44 -22.32 16.90
N THR A 113 -44.02 -21.47 17.76
CA THR A 113 -43.35 -20.37 18.50
C THR A 113 -43.35 -20.58 20.03
N PRO A 114 -42.21 -20.43 20.72
CA PRO A 114 -42.14 -19.97 22.12
C PRO A 114 -41.66 -18.50 22.20
N SER A 115 -42.04 -17.76 23.23
CA SER A 115 -41.70 -16.35 23.44
C SER A 115 -40.18 -16.14 23.54
N GLN A 116 -39.60 -15.58 22.48
CA GLN A 116 -38.16 -15.41 22.32
C GLN A 116 -37.71 -14.01 22.75
N GLN A 117 -36.75 -13.93 23.66
CA GLN A 117 -36.08 -12.68 24.04
C GLN A 117 -34.84 -12.48 23.15
N LYS A 118 -34.75 -11.34 22.45
CA LYS A 118 -33.64 -10.98 21.56
C LYS A 118 -32.44 -10.52 22.39
N ILE A 119 -31.32 -11.21 22.28
CA ILE A 119 -30.03 -10.85 22.88
C ILE A 119 -29.10 -10.41 21.75
N ASP A 120 -28.55 -9.21 21.88
CA ASP A 120 -27.58 -8.64 20.95
C ASP A 120 -26.18 -9.20 21.28
N ILE A 121 -25.48 -9.72 20.28
CA ILE A 121 -24.09 -10.17 20.39
C ILE A 121 -23.20 -9.05 19.85
N PRO A 122 -22.50 -8.30 20.70
CA PRO A 122 -21.53 -7.30 20.28
C PRO A 122 -20.21 -7.95 19.85
N MET A 123 -19.45 -7.23 19.02
CA MET A 123 -18.07 -7.53 18.70
C MET A 123 -17.23 -7.52 20.00
N PRO A 124 -16.59 -8.64 20.40
CA PRO A 124 -15.89 -8.73 21.68
C PRO A 124 -14.63 -7.84 21.74
N LYS A 125 -14.25 -7.41 22.95
CA LYS A 125 -13.00 -6.69 23.19
C LYS A 125 -11.82 -7.66 23.12
N MET A 126 -10.96 -7.48 22.12
CA MET A 126 -9.82 -8.35 21.84
C MET A 126 -8.49 -7.65 22.18
N GLY A 127 -8.21 -7.52 23.48
CA GLY A 127 -6.98 -6.88 24.00
C GLY A 127 -7.04 -5.35 24.08
N GLU A 128 -6.14 -4.74 24.86
CA GLU A 128 -6.19 -3.30 25.18
C GLU A 128 -5.90 -2.37 23.99
N SER A 129 -5.36 -2.91 22.89
CA SER A 129 -4.87 -2.12 21.75
C SER A 129 -5.55 -2.41 20.40
N VAL A 130 -6.62 -3.22 20.35
CA VAL A 130 -7.35 -3.54 19.10
C VAL A 130 -8.69 -2.81 19.09
N MET A 131 -8.93 -1.98 18.07
CA MET A 131 -10.11 -1.11 17.97
C MET A 131 -11.17 -1.61 16.96
N GLU A 132 -10.80 -2.51 16.06
CA GLU A 132 -11.67 -3.05 15.00
C GLU A 132 -11.34 -4.52 14.70
N GLY A 133 -12.31 -5.27 14.17
CA GLY A 133 -12.14 -6.68 13.78
C GLY A 133 -12.99 -7.06 12.56
N THR A 134 -12.48 -7.95 11.72
CA THR A 134 -13.13 -8.40 10.48
C THR A 134 -13.71 -9.80 10.66
N ILE A 135 -14.98 -10.02 10.30
CA ILE A 135 -15.57 -11.37 10.37
C ILE A 135 -15.09 -12.21 9.18
N ILE A 136 -14.32 -13.28 9.44
CA ILE A 136 -13.78 -14.16 8.40
C ILE A 136 -14.86 -15.08 7.86
N LYS A 137 -15.62 -15.70 8.77
CA LYS A 137 -16.55 -16.77 8.43
C LYS A 137 -17.62 -16.96 9.51
N TRP A 138 -18.87 -17.14 9.09
CA TRP A 138 -19.95 -17.60 9.94
C TRP A 138 -20.06 -19.12 9.89
N TYR A 139 -20.05 -19.77 11.06
CA TYR A 139 -20.28 -21.21 11.17
C TYR A 139 -21.77 -21.55 11.29
N LYS A 140 -22.61 -20.54 11.56
CA LYS A 140 -24.05 -20.68 11.78
C LYS A 140 -24.86 -19.75 10.89
N LYS A 141 -25.98 -20.25 10.37
CA LYS A 141 -26.90 -19.47 9.53
C LYS A 141 -28.08 -18.92 10.35
N PRO A 142 -28.69 -17.80 9.94
CA PRO A 142 -29.93 -17.32 10.57
C PRO A 142 -31.00 -18.42 10.57
N GLY A 143 -31.60 -18.68 11.71
CA GLY A 143 -32.57 -19.75 11.96
C GLY A 143 -31.98 -21.02 12.60
N GLU A 144 -30.66 -21.15 12.72
CA GLU A 144 -30.01 -22.33 13.28
C GLU A 144 -29.92 -22.28 14.82
N ALA A 145 -30.12 -23.43 15.48
CA ALA A 145 -29.96 -23.57 16.93
C ALA A 145 -28.48 -23.54 17.32
N VAL A 146 -28.18 -22.86 18.42
CA VAL A 146 -26.83 -22.64 18.95
C VAL A 146 -26.83 -22.94 20.45
N LYS A 147 -25.84 -23.71 20.91
CA LYS A 147 -25.61 -23.99 22.32
C LYS A 147 -24.63 -22.99 22.95
N LEU A 148 -24.69 -22.85 24.26
CA LEU A 148 -23.69 -22.13 25.05
C LEU A 148 -22.30 -22.74 24.78
N ASP A 149 -21.31 -21.86 24.58
CA ASP A 149 -19.92 -22.17 24.20
C ASP A 149 -19.73 -22.77 22.80
N GLU A 150 -20.77 -22.81 21.95
CA GLU A 150 -20.64 -23.25 20.55
C GLU A 150 -20.14 -22.12 19.64
N ILE A 151 -19.16 -22.41 18.76
CA ILE A 151 -18.53 -21.42 17.88
C ILE A 151 -19.55 -20.84 16.88
N LEU A 152 -19.69 -19.51 16.88
CA LEU A 152 -20.61 -18.80 16.00
C LEU A 152 -19.93 -18.29 14.73
N PHE A 153 -18.81 -17.60 14.89
CA PHE A 153 -18.06 -16.97 13.81
C PHE A 153 -16.59 -16.77 14.21
N GLU A 154 -15.75 -16.62 13.21
CA GLU A 154 -14.31 -16.38 13.35
C GLU A 154 -14.00 -14.94 12.96
N ILE A 155 -13.20 -14.26 13.78
CA ILE A 155 -12.79 -12.87 13.57
C ILE A 155 -11.30 -12.82 13.31
N SER A 156 -10.88 -12.02 12.32
CA SER A 156 -9.49 -11.63 12.10
C SER A 156 -9.26 -10.24 12.67
N THR A 157 -8.20 -10.09 13.45
CA THR A 157 -7.70 -8.79 13.90
C THR A 157 -6.29 -8.57 13.35
N ASP A 158 -5.74 -7.37 13.55
CA ASP A 158 -4.37 -7.01 13.19
C ASP A 158 -3.30 -7.87 13.89
N LYS A 159 -3.68 -8.63 14.94
CA LYS A 159 -2.77 -9.45 15.75
C LYS A 159 -3.03 -10.96 15.67
N VAL A 160 -4.29 -11.40 15.71
CA VAL A 160 -4.66 -12.82 15.77
C VAL A 160 -6.05 -13.08 15.19
N ASP A 161 -6.25 -14.28 14.68
CA ASP A 161 -7.58 -14.81 14.37
C ASP A 161 -8.14 -15.46 15.64
N THR A 162 -9.41 -15.25 15.96
CA THR A 162 -10.06 -15.80 17.15
C THR A 162 -11.47 -16.26 16.85
N GLU A 163 -11.79 -17.46 17.33
CA GLU A 163 -13.13 -18.05 17.27
C GLU A 163 -13.98 -17.49 18.42
N VAL A 164 -15.17 -16.97 18.09
CA VAL A 164 -16.10 -16.44 19.09
C VAL A 164 -17.19 -17.46 19.40
N PRO A 165 -17.25 -17.99 20.63
CA PRO A 165 -18.33 -18.87 21.06
C PRO A 165 -19.61 -18.10 21.41
N SER A 166 -20.74 -18.80 21.38
CA SER A 166 -22.04 -18.24 21.76
C SER A 166 -22.16 -18.06 23.27
N PRO A 167 -22.55 -16.87 23.76
CA PRO A 167 -22.73 -16.62 25.18
C PRO A 167 -24.03 -17.22 25.77
N VAL A 168 -24.95 -17.72 24.92
CA VAL A 168 -26.27 -18.22 25.35
C VAL A 168 -26.73 -19.42 24.53
N ASN A 169 -27.58 -20.25 25.14
CA ASN A 169 -28.39 -21.24 24.42
C ASN A 169 -29.54 -20.52 23.70
N GLY A 170 -29.70 -20.77 22.40
CA GLY A 170 -30.71 -20.06 21.62
C GLY A 170 -30.75 -20.39 20.13
N THR A 171 -31.41 -19.54 19.36
CA THR A 171 -31.47 -19.60 17.89
C THR A 171 -30.94 -18.31 17.28
N LEU A 172 -30.03 -18.40 16.31
CA LEU A 172 -29.48 -17.22 15.62
C LEU A 172 -30.60 -16.53 14.83
N SER A 173 -31.00 -15.31 15.23
CA SER A 173 -32.11 -14.57 14.60
C SER A 173 -31.70 -13.96 13.27
N GLU A 174 -30.66 -13.14 13.29
CA GLU A 174 -30.21 -12.36 12.14
C GLU A 174 -28.74 -12.01 12.30
N ILE A 175 -28.03 -12.02 11.18
CA ILE A 175 -26.64 -11.57 11.07
C ILE A 175 -26.70 -10.13 10.55
N LEU A 176 -26.17 -9.18 11.32
CA LEU A 176 -26.19 -7.75 10.98
C LEU A 176 -24.93 -7.34 10.19
N VAL A 177 -23.86 -8.13 10.26
CA VAL A 177 -22.55 -7.87 9.65
C VAL A 177 -22.14 -9.08 8.79
N LYS A 178 -21.89 -8.87 7.50
CA LYS A 178 -21.61 -9.95 6.55
C LYS A 178 -20.19 -10.50 6.71
N GLU A 179 -19.94 -11.68 6.16
CA GLU A 179 -18.57 -12.20 6.01
C GLU A 179 -17.73 -11.18 5.23
N GLN A 180 -16.48 -10.99 5.66
CA GLN A 180 -15.48 -10.04 5.16
C GLN A 180 -15.75 -8.55 5.49
N GLU A 181 -16.69 -8.25 6.38
CA GLU A 181 -16.97 -6.88 6.83
C GLU A 181 -16.21 -6.57 8.14
N THR A 182 -15.64 -5.36 8.22
CA THR A 182 -14.83 -4.89 9.38
C THR A 182 -15.66 -3.93 10.21
N VAL A 183 -15.75 -4.18 11.51
CA VAL A 183 -16.54 -3.36 12.44
C VAL A 183 -15.79 -3.05 13.73
N GLU A 184 -16.11 -1.92 14.34
CA GLU A 184 -15.50 -1.48 15.60
C GLU A 184 -15.94 -2.38 16.77
N VAL A 185 -15.04 -2.52 17.75
CA VAL A 185 -15.29 -3.27 18.99
C VAL A 185 -16.50 -2.72 19.73
N GLY A 186 -17.45 -3.58 20.09
CA GLY A 186 -18.73 -3.21 20.71
C GLY A 186 -19.91 -3.08 19.74
N THR A 187 -19.68 -3.10 18.42
CA THR A 187 -20.75 -3.09 17.41
C THR A 187 -21.53 -4.40 17.43
N VAL A 188 -22.87 -4.35 17.39
CA VAL A 188 -23.71 -5.55 17.39
C VAL A 188 -23.59 -6.29 16.06
N VAL A 189 -23.02 -7.50 16.08
CA VAL A 189 -22.72 -8.29 14.87
C VAL A 189 -23.82 -9.29 14.53
N ALA A 190 -24.52 -9.82 15.53
CA ALA A 190 -25.64 -10.72 15.36
C ALA A 190 -26.59 -10.65 16.54
N ARG A 191 -27.79 -11.21 16.36
CA ARG A 191 -28.81 -11.29 17.41
C ARG A 191 -29.25 -12.73 17.57
N VAL A 192 -29.30 -13.20 18.82
CA VAL A 192 -29.74 -14.56 19.17
C VAL A 192 -30.99 -14.49 20.02
N PHE A 193 -31.93 -15.40 19.77
CA PHE A 193 -33.09 -15.60 20.61
C PHE A 193 -32.75 -16.60 21.72
N SER A 194 -32.78 -16.17 22.98
CA SER A 194 -32.54 -17.07 24.11
C SER A 194 -33.83 -17.70 24.63
N THR A 195 -33.73 -18.95 25.08
CA THR A 195 -34.81 -19.72 25.70
C THR A 195 -34.73 -19.81 27.23
N GLU A 196 -33.77 -19.13 27.89
CA GLU A 196 -33.58 -19.20 29.35
C GLU A 196 -33.35 -17.82 30.01
N LEU A 197 -33.94 -17.61 31.19
CA LEU A 197 -33.77 -16.43 32.05
C LEU A 197 -32.38 -16.40 32.68
N LEU A 198 -31.59 -15.35 32.44
CA LEU A 198 -30.25 -15.18 33.04
C LEU A 198 -30.33 -14.68 34.50
N HIS A 199 -29.68 -15.41 35.41
CA HIS A 199 -29.22 -14.91 36.71
C HIS A 199 -27.85 -14.23 36.54
N GLN A 200 -27.72 -12.98 37.00
CA GLN A 200 -26.42 -12.29 37.12
C GLN A 200 -25.69 -12.77 38.37
N THR A 201 -24.42 -13.16 38.22
CA THR A 201 -23.51 -13.38 39.36
C THR A 201 -22.40 -12.34 39.28
N GLU A 202 -22.37 -11.44 40.25
CA GLU A 202 -21.27 -10.52 40.51
C GLU A 202 -20.06 -11.31 41.05
N VAL A 203 -18.86 -11.01 40.55
CA VAL A 203 -17.61 -11.38 41.22
C VAL A 203 -16.87 -10.09 41.59
N GLN A 204 -16.75 -9.91 42.89
CA GLN A 204 -16.01 -8.87 43.60
C GLN A 204 -14.50 -9.08 43.44
N HIS A 205 -13.75 -8.00 43.33
CA HIS A 205 -12.34 -7.97 43.75
C HIS A 205 -12.13 -6.78 44.69
N GLU A 206 -11.96 -7.11 45.98
CA GLU A 206 -11.37 -6.26 47.01
C GLU A 206 -9.84 -6.18 46.82
N ASN A 207 -9.29 -4.97 46.90
CA ASN A 207 -8.23 -4.66 47.87
C ASN A 207 -8.13 -3.14 48.09
N SER A 208 -8.32 -2.78 49.35
CA SER A 208 -8.10 -1.54 50.10
C SER A 208 -6.61 -1.30 50.39
N ILE A 209 -6.04 -0.18 50.90
CA ILE A 209 -6.27 1.28 51.11
C ILE A 209 -4.83 1.80 51.45
N GLU A 210 -4.41 3.01 51.06
CA GLU A 210 -4.13 4.18 51.93
C GLU A 210 -3.32 5.20 51.09
N ALA A 211 -3.29 6.51 51.29
CA ALA A 211 -4.13 7.56 51.89
C ALA A 211 -3.27 8.83 51.76
N GLY A 212 -3.85 9.98 51.39
CA GLY A 212 -3.08 11.25 51.33
C GLY A 212 -3.89 12.43 50.80
N GLN A 213 -4.40 13.24 51.72
CA GLN A 213 -5.22 14.45 51.58
C GLN A 213 -4.52 15.56 50.73
N MET A 214 -5.18 16.54 50.10
CA MET A 214 -5.82 17.70 50.75
C MET A 214 -6.57 18.60 49.73
N HIS A 215 -7.80 18.96 50.10
CA HIS A 215 -8.48 20.27 50.07
C HIS A 215 -8.83 21.03 48.77
N ALA A 216 -10.12 21.39 48.74
CA ALA A 216 -10.86 22.24 47.83
C ALA A 216 -10.68 23.75 48.12
N VAL A 217 -10.84 24.60 47.10
CA VAL A 217 -11.40 25.95 47.25
C VAL A 217 -12.25 26.31 46.02
N ILE A 218 -13.47 26.77 46.29
CA ILE A 218 -14.46 27.35 45.38
C ILE A 218 -14.11 28.81 45.11
N GLY A 219 -14.28 29.29 43.87
CA GLY A 219 -14.27 30.72 43.56
C GLY A 219 -14.80 31.04 42.16
N ALA A 220 -15.99 31.65 42.11
CA ALA A 220 -16.67 32.16 40.92
C ALA A 220 -16.32 33.64 40.65
N ASN A 221 -16.78 34.13 39.47
CA ASN A 221 -16.71 35.49 38.87
C ASN A 221 -15.43 35.77 38.06
N SER A 222 -15.44 36.44 36.89
CA SER A 222 -16.45 37.21 36.14
C SER A 222 -15.87 37.56 34.74
N LEU A 223 -16.73 37.77 33.74
CA LEU A 223 -16.40 38.39 32.42
C LEU A 223 -16.05 39.88 32.55
N PRO A 224 -15.36 40.49 31.56
CA PRO A 224 -16.01 41.23 30.45
C PRO A 224 -15.38 40.88 29.07
N ALA A 225 -16.11 40.70 27.96
CA ALA A 225 -16.91 41.63 27.14
C ALA A 225 -16.08 42.74 26.48
N ASP A 226 -15.77 42.56 25.18
CA ASP A 226 -15.68 43.65 24.21
C ASP A 226 -16.34 43.18 22.89
N ALA A 227 -17.23 44.01 22.37
CA ALA A 227 -18.09 43.79 21.22
C ALA A 227 -17.59 44.56 20.00
N LEU A 228 -18.03 44.18 18.80
CA LEU A 228 -18.76 45.05 17.85
C LEU A 228 -19.28 44.24 16.64
N ASP A 229 -20.62 44.21 16.57
CA ASP A 229 -21.57 44.27 15.45
C ASP A 229 -21.40 43.48 14.15
N GLU A 230 -22.46 43.10 13.42
CA GLU A 230 -23.85 42.68 13.67
C GLU A 230 -24.46 42.52 12.27
N LYS A 231 -25.35 41.55 12.08
CA LYS A 231 -26.57 41.70 11.30
C LYS A 231 -27.54 40.63 11.78
N GLU A 232 -28.36 41.02 12.75
CA GLU A 232 -29.46 40.22 13.26
C GLU A 232 -30.57 40.05 12.22
N LYS A 233 -31.07 38.82 12.11
CA LYS A 233 -32.47 38.56 11.75
C LYS A 233 -33.14 38.06 13.01
N GLU A 234 -34.25 38.70 13.40
CA GLU A 234 -35.05 38.33 14.56
C GLU A 234 -35.55 36.89 14.47
N SER A 235 -35.15 36.08 15.46
CA SER A 235 -35.71 34.76 15.73
C SER A 235 -36.16 34.67 17.17
N ASN A 236 -37.41 34.30 17.40
CA ASN A 236 -38.02 34.25 18.73
C ASN A 236 -37.65 32.96 19.51
N ARG A 237 -36.47 32.37 19.25
CA ARG A 237 -36.03 31.07 19.80
C ARG A 237 -34.66 31.17 20.46
N PHE A 238 -34.62 30.94 21.78
CA PHE A 238 -33.40 31.00 22.58
C PHE A 238 -32.53 29.74 22.42
N TYR A 239 -31.30 29.89 21.94
CA TYR A 239 -30.31 28.82 21.83
C TYR A 239 -29.29 28.88 22.98
N SER A 240 -28.94 27.73 23.55
CA SER A 240 -27.90 27.69 24.60
C SER A 240 -26.50 27.98 24.02
N PRO A 241 -25.57 28.56 24.81
CA PRO A 241 -24.20 28.83 24.35
C PRO A 241 -23.46 27.60 23.81
N LEU A 242 -23.76 26.41 24.35
CA LEU A 242 -23.20 25.15 23.88
C LEU A 242 -23.66 24.79 22.46
N VAL A 243 -24.95 24.96 22.16
CA VAL A 243 -25.52 24.70 20.83
C VAL A 243 -24.97 25.69 19.80
N MET A 244 -24.81 26.96 20.19
CA MET A 244 -24.19 27.98 19.33
C MET A 244 -22.71 27.69 19.03
N ASN A 245 -21.95 27.21 20.03
CA ASN A 245 -20.55 26.83 19.82
C ASN A 245 -20.41 25.61 18.90
N ILE A 246 -21.25 24.58 19.06
CA ILE A 246 -21.25 23.40 18.19
C ILE A 246 -21.68 23.81 16.77
N ALA A 247 -22.71 24.63 16.61
CA ALA A 247 -23.15 25.09 15.30
C ALA A 247 -22.08 25.92 14.57
N LYS A 248 -21.36 26.81 15.29
CA LYS A 248 -20.23 27.56 14.72
C LYS A 248 -19.10 26.64 14.28
N LYS A 249 -18.77 25.62 15.08
CA LYS A 249 -17.70 24.66 14.77
C LYS A 249 -18.05 23.80 13.55
N GLU A 250 -19.30 23.35 13.45
CA GLU A 250 -19.79 22.47 12.39
C GLU A 250 -20.37 23.22 11.17
N LYS A 251 -20.12 24.55 11.08
CA LYS A 251 -20.61 25.44 10.00
C LYS A 251 -22.11 25.27 9.70
N VAL A 252 -22.92 25.16 10.74
CA VAL A 252 -24.39 25.17 10.64
C VAL A 252 -24.85 26.62 10.67
N SER A 253 -25.59 27.03 9.65
CA SER A 253 -26.10 28.40 9.54
C SER A 253 -27.25 28.66 10.53
N PHE A 254 -27.49 29.94 10.84
CA PHE A 254 -28.57 30.31 11.76
C PHE A 254 -29.96 29.94 11.21
N ASP A 255 -30.17 30.07 9.90
CA ASP A 255 -31.40 29.68 9.20
C ASP A 255 -31.65 28.15 9.25
N GLU A 256 -30.60 27.34 9.37
CA GLU A 256 -30.72 25.89 9.55
C GLU A 256 -31.08 25.53 10.98
N LEU A 257 -30.47 26.19 11.96
CA LEU A 257 -30.76 26.01 13.39
C LEU A 257 -32.23 26.26 13.72
N GLU A 258 -32.87 27.25 13.08
CA GLU A 258 -34.29 27.53 13.25
C GLU A 258 -35.20 26.39 12.81
N LYS A 259 -34.80 25.69 11.74
CA LYS A 259 -35.58 24.59 11.14
C LYS A 259 -35.46 23.29 11.94
N ILE A 260 -34.52 23.19 12.88
CA ILE A 260 -34.35 22.00 13.71
C ILE A 260 -35.49 21.92 14.74
N PRO A 261 -36.31 20.86 14.76
CA PRO A 261 -37.28 20.64 15.81
C PRO A 261 -36.55 20.38 17.13
N GLY A 262 -36.90 21.11 18.19
CA GLY A 262 -36.21 21.06 19.46
C GLY A 262 -36.97 20.18 20.45
N SER A 263 -36.29 19.20 21.03
CA SER A 263 -36.86 18.26 22.01
C SER A 263 -36.80 18.78 23.45
N GLY A 264 -36.12 19.90 23.70
CA GLY A 264 -35.99 20.51 25.01
C GLY A 264 -37.26 21.22 25.49
N ILE A 265 -37.29 21.54 26.79
CA ILE A 265 -38.35 22.33 27.43
C ILE A 265 -38.60 23.63 26.63
N ASN A 266 -39.87 23.94 26.35
CA ASN A 266 -40.30 25.03 25.47
C ASN A 266 -39.80 24.93 24.01
N LYS A 267 -39.71 23.71 23.46
CA LYS A 267 -39.25 23.42 22.09
C LYS A 267 -37.82 23.93 21.82
N ARG A 268 -36.96 23.94 22.82
CA ARG A 268 -35.55 24.37 22.67
C ARG A 268 -34.75 23.29 21.94
N VAL A 269 -33.87 23.70 21.02
CA VAL A 269 -32.92 22.79 20.37
C VAL A 269 -31.85 22.38 21.36
N THR A 270 -31.70 21.08 21.58
CA THR A 270 -30.71 20.49 22.49
C THR A 270 -29.46 20.03 21.72
N LYS A 271 -28.40 19.66 22.44
CA LYS A 271 -27.17 19.09 21.84
C LYS A 271 -27.51 17.86 20.98
N ASN A 272 -28.40 17.00 21.46
CA ASN A 272 -28.76 15.77 20.76
C ASN A 272 -29.53 16.07 19.47
N ASP A 273 -30.42 17.07 19.47
CA ASP A 273 -31.15 17.48 18.25
C ASP A 273 -30.19 18.01 17.17
N LEU A 274 -29.17 18.79 17.56
CA LEU A 274 -28.15 19.29 16.64
C LEU A 274 -27.27 18.17 16.09
N LEU A 275 -26.86 17.21 16.93
CA LEU A 275 -26.08 16.06 16.49
C LEU A 275 -26.89 15.14 15.56
N SER A 276 -28.16 14.89 15.86
CA SER A 276 -29.06 14.14 14.99
C SER A 276 -29.33 14.86 13.66
N TYR A 277 -29.39 16.19 13.68
CA TYR A 277 -29.49 16.98 12.45
C TYR A 277 -28.20 16.87 11.61
N LEU A 278 -27.02 16.92 12.23
CA LEU A 278 -25.74 16.75 11.55
C LEU A 278 -25.59 15.35 10.93
N GLN A 279 -25.98 14.28 11.64
CA GLN A 279 -26.00 12.93 11.09
C GLN A 279 -26.96 12.81 9.89
N LYS A 280 -28.12 13.47 9.95
CA LYS A 280 -29.06 13.50 8.81
C LYS A 280 -28.55 14.37 7.66
N ARG A 281 -27.81 15.44 7.95
CA ARG A 281 -27.16 16.32 6.96
C ARG A 281 -26.08 15.56 6.19
N GLU A 282 -25.25 14.77 6.87
CA GLU A 282 -24.30 13.86 6.22
C GLU A 282 -25.03 12.80 5.39
N ALA A 283 -26.08 12.18 5.92
CA ALA A 283 -26.88 11.21 5.16
C ALA A 283 -27.55 11.83 3.91
N HIS A 284 -28.02 13.08 3.97
CA HIS A 284 -28.57 13.78 2.80
C HIS A 284 -27.51 14.25 1.80
N HIS A 285 -26.29 14.58 2.26
CA HIS A 285 -25.17 14.84 1.35
C HIS A 285 -24.70 13.59 0.61
N ILE A 286 -24.85 12.41 1.22
CA ILE A 286 -24.56 11.11 0.62
C ILE A 286 -25.69 10.68 -0.35
N SER A 287 -26.94 11.09 -0.12
CA SER A 287 -28.09 10.74 -0.98
C SER A 287 -28.31 11.62 -2.22
N GLN A 288 -27.58 12.74 -2.39
CA GLN A 288 -27.67 13.59 -3.59
C GLN A 288 -26.47 13.50 -4.53
N VAL A 289 -25.48 12.67 -4.21
CA VAL A 289 -24.56 12.17 -5.24
C VAL A 289 -25.31 10.98 -5.87
N GLU A 290 -25.98 11.21 -7.00
CA GLU A 290 -26.33 10.10 -7.88
C GLU A 290 -25.08 9.24 -8.03
N PRO A 291 -25.17 7.90 -7.89
CA PRO A 291 -24.03 7.06 -8.20
C PRO A 291 -23.69 7.35 -9.65
N VAL A 292 -22.62 8.12 -9.86
CA VAL A 292 -21.89 8.05 -11.11
C VAL A 292 -21.49 6.59 -11.15
N ASP A 293 -22.19 5.83 -11.98
CA ASP A 293 -21.77 4.51 -12.40
C ASP A 293 -20.39 4.74 -13.00
N VAL A 294 -19.36 4.63 -12.16
CA VAL A 294 -18.00 4.47 -12.62
C VAL A 294 -18.02 3.10 -13.27
N GLN A 295 -18.53 3.06 -14.49
CA GLN A 295 -18.27 1.96 -15.40
C GLN A 295 -16.77 1.84 -15.36
N GLU A 296 -16.28 0.78 -14.70
CA GLU A 296 -14.89 0.39 -14.82
C GLU A 296 -14.67 0.25 -16.32
N THR A 297 -14.05 1.26 -16.92
CA THR A 297 -13.71 1.30 -18.33
C THR A 297 -12.58 0.32 -18.50
N HIS A 298 -12.93 -0.97 -18.48
CA HIS A 298 -11.99 -2.00 -18.80
C HIS A 298 -11.68 -1.84 -20.28
N PRO A 299 -10.44 -1.46 -20.64
CA PRO A 299 -10.10 -1.13 -22.01
C PRO A 299 -10.07 -2.35 -22.93
N PHE A 300 -10.43 -3.53 -22.41
CA PHE A 300 -10.38 -4.80 -23.11
C PHE A 300 -11.76 -5.46 -23.13
N THR A 301 -12.15 -5.98 -24.29
CA THR A 301 -13.34 -6.81 -24.45
C THR A 301 -13.23 -8.06 -23.58
N ALA A 302 -14.31 -8.38 -22.85
CA ALA A 302 -14.35 -9.46 -21.85
C ALA A 302 -13.93 -10.84 -22.38
N ASN A 303 -14.01 -11.07 -23.69
CA ASN A 303 -13.66 -12.34 -24.32
C ASN A 303 -12.17 -12.48 -24.69
N LEU A 304 -11.36 -11.43 -24.53
CA LEU A 304 -9.91 -11.43 -24.80
C LEU A 304 -9.06 -11.40 -23.51
N VAL A 305 -9.69 -11.35 -22.34
CA VAL A 305 -8.99 -11.22 -21.05
C VAL A 305 -9.50 -12.27 -20.08
N GLU A 306 -8.59 -13.12 -19.61
CA GLU A 306 -8.83 -14.00 -18.47
C GLU A 306 -8.65 -13.20 -17.18
N ARG A 307 -9.70 -13.14 -16.34
CA ARG A 307 -9.66 -12.47 -15.04
C ARG A 307 -9.40 -13.51 -13.96
N MET A 308 -8.24 -13.40 -13.31
CA MET A 308 -7.87 -14.24 -12.18
C MET A 308 -7.83 -13.38 -10.91
N PRO A 309 -8.59 -13.72 -9.85
CA PRO A 309 -8.48 -13.03 -8.57
C PRO A 309 -7.12 -13.29 -7.93
N MET A 310 -6.58 -12.31 -7.20
CA MET A 310 -5.37 -12.50 -6.41
C MET A 310 -5.64 -13.41 -5.20
N ASP A 311 -4.70 -14.29 -4.89
CA ASP A 311 -4.72 -15.02 -3.63
C ASP A 311 -4.39 -14.10 -2.42
N ASN A 312 -4.73 -14.54 -1.21
CA ASN A 312 -4.52 -13.77 0.02
C ASN A 312 -3.04 -13.40 0.28
N ILE A 313 -2.10 -14.27 -0.11
CA ILE A 313 -0.66 -14.02 0.07
C ILE A 313 -0.24 -12.89 -0.88
N ARG A 314 -0.69 -12.94 -2.14
CA ARG A 314 -0.44 -11.92 -3.16
C ARG A 314 -1.01 -10.56 -2.75
N LEU A 315 -2.22 -10.54 -2.19
CA LEU A 315 -2.84 -9.31 -1.67
C LEU A 315 -2.03 -8.69 -0.53
N LYS A 316 -1.58 -9.49 0.45
CA LYS A 316 -0.72 -9.02 1.54
C LYS A 316 0.63 -8.51 1.04
N ILE A 317 1.25 -9.20 0.08
CA ILE A 317 2.49 -8.74 -0.56
C ILE A 317 2.26 -7.40 -1.28
N MET A 318 1.18 -7.28 -2.05
CA MET A 318 0.83 -6.04 -2.76
C MET A 318 0.70 -4.87 -1.78
N GLN A 319 -0.11 -5.02 -0.72
CA GLN A 319 -0.29 -4.00 0.31
C GLN A 319 1.04 -3.62 0.98
N HIS A 320 1.87 -4.61 1.32
CA HIS A 320 3.17 -4.38 1.94
C HIS A 320 4.16 -3.66 1.03
N MET A 321 4.20 -4.01 -0.27
CA MET A 321 5.07 -3.34 -1.24
C MET A 321 4.63 -1.91 -1.53
N ILE A 322 3.32 -1.65 -1.62
CA ILE A 322 2.77 -0.29 -1.72
C ILE A 322 3.15 0.51 -0.47
N LYS A 323 2.92 -0.05 0.72
CA LYS A 323 3.32 0.58 1.99
C LYS A 323 4.81 0.91 2.00
N SER A 324 5.67 0.01 1.53
CA SER A 324 7.11 0.28 1.47
C SER A 324 7.46 1.42 0.53
N ARG A 325 6.91 1.43 -0.70
CA ARG A 325 7.09 2.51 -1.68
C ARG A 325 6.61 3.86 -1.14
N ASP A 326 5.46 3.89 -0.50
CA ASP A 326 4.85 5.13 -0.02
C ASP A 326 5.50 5.61 1.29
N THR A 327 6.14 4.71 2.04
CA THR A 327 6.84 5.03 3.29
C THR A 327 8.29 5.45 3.06
N SER A 328 9.06 4.66 2.30
CA SER A 328 10.50 4.88 2.10
C SER A 328 10.80 5.71 0.88
N VAL A 329 11.76 6.63 1.01
CA VAL A 329 12.33 7.34 -0.14
C VAL A 329 13.49 6.50 -0.68
N HIS A 330 13.22 5.59 -1.62
CA HIS A 330 14.22 4.66 -2.14
C HIS A 330 15.29 5.39 -2.96
N VAL A 331 16.55 5.19 -2.59
CA VAL A 331 17.71 5.52 -3.43
C VAL A 331 18.57 4.28 -3.59
N SER A 332 18.97 4.01 -4.84
CA SER A 332 19.76 2.84 -5.20
C SER A 332 21.19 3.22 -5.61
N ALA A 333 22.16 2.46 -5.15
CA ALA A 333 23.56 2.55 -5.59
C ALA A 333 24.05 1.16 -6.01
N MET A 334 24.94 1.10 -6.99
CA MET A 334 25.41 -0.15 -7.58
C MET A 334 26.93 -0.18 -7.68
N VAL A 335 27.52 -1.37 -7.53
CA VAL A 335 28.95 -1.57 -7.69
C VAL A 335 29.24 -2.94 -8.29
N GLU A 336 30.29 -3.01 -9.11
CA GLU A 336 30.87 -4.28 -9.57
C GLU A 336 31.94 -4.75 -8.59
N VAL A 337 31.94 -6.05 -8.28
CA VAL A 337 32.84 -6.67 -7.31
C VAL A 337 33.61 -7.81 -7.97
N ASP A 338 34.94 -7.75 -7.89
CA ASP A 338 35.81 -8.84 -8.30
C ASP A 338 35.81 -9.96 -7.24
N ILE A 339 35.09 -11.05 -7.53
CA ILE A 339 35.01 -12.19 -6.62
C ILE A 339 35.95 -13.34 -7.03
N THR A 340 37.03 -13.08 -7.80
CA THR A 340 37.97 -14.10 -8.28
C THR A 340 38.48 -15.02 -7.17
N LYS A 341 38.87 -14.45 -6.02
CA LYS A 341 39.38 -15.24 -4.90
C LYS A 341 38.34 -16.19 -4.34
N ILE A 342 37.14 -15.68 -4.06
CA ILE A 342 36.00 -16.48 -3.54
C ILE A 342 35.56 -17.52 -4.58
N TYR A 343 35.50 -17.13 -5.86
CA TYR A 343 35.16 -18.02 -6.98
C TYR A 343 36.10 -19.23 -7.04
N ASN A 344 37.41 -18.98 -7.01
CA ASN A 344 38.42 -20.04 -7.05
C ASN A 344 38.37 -20.89 -5.77
N PHE A 345 38.20 -20.26 -4.60
CA PHE A 345 38.09 -20.95 -3.32
C PHE A 345 36.91 -21.94 -3.30
N ILE A 346 35.71 -21.49 -3.68
CA ILE A 346 34.52 -22.35 -3.75
C ILE A 346 34.74 -23.46 -4.77
N LYS A 347 35.28 -23.14 -5.95
CA LYS A 347 35.52 -24.12 -7.01
C LYS A 347 36.39 -25.29 -6.53
N VAL A 348 37.44 -25.01 -5.76
CA VAL A 348 38.37 -26.01 -5.23
C VAL A 348 37.81 -26.74 -4.01
N ASN A 349 37.12 -26.03 -3.10
CA ASN A 349 36.81 -26.56 -1.78
C ASN A 349 35.36 -27.03 -1.58
N LYS A 350 34.44 -26.76 -2.52
CA LYS A 350 33.00 -27.07 -2.36
C LYS A 350 32.74 -28.53 -1.98
N GLU A 351 33.41 -29.49 -2.63
CA GLU A 351 33.19 -30.93 -2.41
C GLU A 351 33.77 -31.37 -1.07
N ARG A 352 34.95 -30.85 -0.72
CA ARG A 352 35.59 -31.14 0.57
C ARG A 352 34.70 -30.73 1.74
N TYR A 353 34.18 -29.51 1.72
CA TYR A 353 33.34 -29.02 2.83
C TYR A 353 31.95 -29.64 2.84
N GLN A 354 31.38 -29.96 1.67
CA GLN A 354 30.14 -30.72 1.59
C GLN A 354 30.30 -32.11 2.24
N ASN A 355 31.39 -32.82 1.94
CA ASN A 355 31.63 -34.17 2.44
C ASN A 355 32.06 -34.21 3.91
N GLN A 356 32.92 -33.27 4.35
CA GLN A 356 33.47 -33.28 5.71
C GLN A 356 32.57 -32.61 6.74
N LYS A 357 31.89 -31.51 6.36
CA LYS A 357 31.10 -30.69 7.29
C LYS A 357 29.60 -30.69 6.98
N GLY A 358 29.17 -31.29 5.87
CA GLY A 358 27.76 -31.25 5.45
C GLY A 358 27.31 -29.87 4.99
N VAL A 359 28.24 -28.95 4.67
CA VAL A 359 27.92 -27.55 4.36
C VAL A 359 28.12 -27.26 2.87
N LYS A 360 27.07 -26.78 2.21
CA LYS A 360 27.14 -26.31 0.83
C LYS A 360 27.67 -24.88 0.78
N LEU A 361 28.92 -24.73 0.35
CA LEU A 361 29.51 -23.41 0.15
C LEU A 361 28.92 -22.73 -1.08
N THR A 362 28.35 -21.54 -0.87
CA THR A 362 27.81 -20.67 -1.90
C THR A 362 28.31 -19.24 -1.69
N TYR A 363 28.24 -18.40 -2.72
CA TYR A 363 28.62 -16.98 -2.60
C TYR A 363 27.81 -16.25 -1.52
N MET A 364 26.58 -16.68 -1.25
CA MET A 364 25.69 -16.04 -0.28
C MET A 364 26.25 -16.05 1.15
N ALA A 365 27.03 -17.06 1.54
CA ALA A 365 27.63 -17.09 2.87
C ALA A 365 28.69 -15.99 3.03
N PHE A 366 29.50 -15.76 1.99
CA PHE A 366 30.52 -14.70 1.96
C PHE A 366 29.89 -13.31 1.86
N VAL A 367 28.85 -13.15 1.04
CA VAL A 367 28.10 -11.89 0.95
C VAL A 367 27.43 -11.58 2.29
N SER A 368 26.83 -12.58 2.94
CA SER A 368 26.19 -12.40 4.26
C SER A 368 27.19 -11.97 5.32
N ASP A 369 28.36 -12.61 5.39
CA ASP A 369 29.44 -12.22 6.31
C ASP A 369 29.94 -10.79 6.05
N ALA A 370 30.16 -10.43 4.78
CA ALA A 370 30.56 -9.08 4.40
C ALA A 370 29.49 -8.04 4.78
N VAL A 371 28.22 -8.34 4.59
CA VAL A 371 27.09 -7.49 5.01
C VAL A 371 27.05 -7.34 6.51
N ILE A 372 27.17 -8.43 7.29
CA ILE A 372 27.17 -8.40 8.76
C ILE A 372 28.31 -7.52 9.29
N LYS A 373 29.52 -7.69 8.74
CA LYS A 373 30.69 -6.86 9.08
C LYS A 373 30.44 -5.38 8.73
N SER A 374 29.77 -5.11 7.61
CA SER A 374 29.40 -3.75 7.19
C SER A 374 28.32 -3.15 8.09
N LEU A 375 27.31 -3.90 8.51
CA LEU A 375 26.27 -3.42 9.43
C LEU A 375 26.86 -3.08 10.81
N LYS A 376 27.89 -3.81 11.27
CA LYS A 376 28.65 -3.44 12.47
C LYS A 376 29.42 -2.11 12.29
N ALA A 377 29.99 -1.88 11.11
CA ALA A 377 30.74 -0.65 10.79
C ALA A 377 29.83 0.57 10.53
N PHE A 378 28.61 0.35 10.04
CA PHE A 378 27.62 1.39 9.74
C PHE A 378 26.27 1.08 10.43
N PRO A 379 26.18 1.22 11.76
CA PRO A 379 25.00 0.81 12.52
C PRO A 379 23.70 1.50 12.12
N VAL A 380 23.76 2.70 11.54
CA VAL A 380 22.59 3.45 11.05
C VAL A 380 21.85 2.72 9.92
N VAL A 381 22.54 1.86 9.15
CA VAL A 381 21.93 1.03 8.12
C VAL A 381 21.14 -0.13 8.73
N ASN A 382 21.47 -0.52 9.97
CA ASN A 382 20.76 -1.51 10.78
C ASN A 382 19.72 -0.85 11.71
N ALA A 383 18.89 0.04 11.16
CA ALA A 383 17.92 0.83 11.92
C ALA A 383 16.49 0.71 11.37
N SER A 384 15.50 1.33 12.03
CA SER A 384 14.16 1.63 11.50
C SER A 384 13.73 3.00 11.95
N ILE A 385 12.72 3.55 11.27
CA ILE A 385 12.12 4.83 11.60
C ILE A 385 10.75 4.56 12.21
N GLU A 386 10.51 5.07 13.42
CA GLU A 386 9.21 5.05 14.10
C GLU A 386 8.78 6.49 14.41
N GLY A 387 7.86 7.02 13.60
CA GLY A 387 7.49 8.44 13.64
C GLY A 387 8.71 9.32 13.40
N THR A 388 9.14 10.06 14.42
CA THR A 388 10.33 10.93 14.40
C THR A 388 11.55 10.29 15.08
N THR A 389 11.45 9.04 15.53
CA THR A 389 12.48 8.35 16.31
C THR A 389 13.21 7.33 15.45
N ILE A 390 14.54 7.26 15.62
CA ILE A 390 15.38 6.26 14.96
C ILE A 390 15.61 5.10 15.94
N LEU A 391 15.16 3.91 15.56
CA LEU A 391 15.39 2.68 16.30
C LEU A 391 16.60 1.95 15.72
N GLN A 392 17.79 2.24 16.26
CA GLN A 392 19.01 1.56 15.87
C GLN A 392 19.12 0.20 16.60
N LYS A 393 19.23 -0.91 15.85
CA LYS A 393 19.27 -2.25 16.43
C LYS A 393 20.70 -2.66 16.73
N ARG A 394 20.91 -3.25 17.92
CA ARG A 394 22.19 -3.81 18.35
C ARG A 394 22.40 -5.26 17.93
N PHE A 395 21.30 -5.96 17.63
CA PHE A 395 21.33 -7.29 17.05
C PHE A 395 21.18 -7.20 15.53
N ILE A 396 21.66 -8.23 14.82
CA ILE A 396 21.52 -8.37 13.37
C ILE A 396 20.74 -9.65 13.10
N ASN A 397 19.52 -9.49 12.59
CA ASN A 397 18.70 -10.57 12.06
C ASN A 397 18.67 -10.42 10.54
N LEU A 398 19.44 -11.27 9.85
CA LEU A 398 19.69 -11.12 8.43
C LEU A 398 18.62 -11.86 7.62
N GLY A 399 17.74 -11.12 6.96
CA GLY A 399 16.72 -11.63 6.05
C GLY A 399 17.34 -12.12 4.75
N ILE A 400 16.99 -13.32 4.31
CA ILE A 400 17.40 -13.87 3.01
C ILE A 400 16.14 -14.16 2.21
N ALA A 401 15.96 -13.47 1.09
CA ALA A 401 14.78 -13.67 0.25
C ALA A 401 14.83 -15.04 -0.45
N VAL A 402 13.77 -15.82 -0.30
CA VAL A 402 13.62 -17.15 -0.91
C VAL A 402 12.38 -17.16 -1.79
N ALA A 403 12.59 -17.46 -3.07
CA ALA A 403 11.49 -17.69 -4.02
C ALA A 403 10.77 -19.00 -3.69
N LEU A 404 9.43 -18.97 -3.73
CA LEU A 404 8.56 -20.11 -3.48
C LEU A 404 7.81 -20.50 -4.76
N GLU A 405 7.70 -21.80 -5.01
CA GLU A 405 6.89 -22.34 -6.11
C GLU A 405 5.44 -22.62 -5.66
N PRO A 406 4.43 -22.46 -6.54
CA PRO A 406 4.53 -22.03 -7.94
C PRO A 406 4.72 -20.51 -8.10
N ASN A 407 4.27 -19.70 -7.13
CA ASN A 407 4.44 -18.25 -7.12
C ASN A 407 4.58 -17.76 -5.68
N GLY A 408 5.61 -16.99 -5.35
CA GLY A 408 5.74 -16.38 -4.04
C GLY A 408 7.16 -15.96 -3.68
N LEU A 409 7.24 -15.11 -2.66
CA LEU A 409 8.50 -14.67 -2.05
C LEU A 409 8.29 -14.64 -0.55
N ILE A 410 9.26 -15.15 0.19
CA ILE A 410 9.29 -15.04 1.64
C ILE A 410 10.71 -14.67 2.08
N VAL A 411 10.83 -13.92 3.17
CA VAL A 411 12.11 -13.44 3.68
C VAL A 411 12.30 -13.94 5.11
N PRO A 412 12.76 -15.20 5.29
CA PRO A 412 13.18 -15.68 6.60
C PRO A 412 14.50 -15.04 7.05
N ASN A 413 14.68 -14.95 8.36
CA ASN A 413 15.76 -14.25 9.03
C ASN A 413 16.69 -15.23 9.74
N ILE A 414 17.98 -15.10 9.48
CA ILE A 414 19.02 -15.72 10.31
C ILE A 414 19.14 -14.88 11.59
N LYS A 415 18.63 -15.41 12.70
CA LYS A 415 18.67 -14.73 14.00
C LYS A 415 20.10 -14.61 14.51
N ASN A 416 20.43 -13.46 15.11
CA ASN A 416 21.74 -13.16 15.68
C ASN A 416 22.89 -13.53 14.72
N ALA A 417 22.75 -13.14 13.45
CA ALA A 417 23.71 -13.51 12.40
C ALA A 417 25.13 -13.00 12.70
N HIS A 418 25.26 -11.96 13.53
CA HIS A 418 26.51 -11.37 13.98
C HIS A 418 27.40 -12.24 14.87
N ASP A 419 26.84 -13.33 15.41
CA ASP A 419 27.55 -14.32 16.23
C ASP A 419 28.02 -15.53 15.42
N LYS A 420 27.65 -15.61 14.14
CA LYS A 420 27.89 -16.77 13.29
C LYS A 420 29.13 -16.60 12.44
N ASN A 421 29.92 -17.66 12.31
CA ASN A 421 30.98 -17.72 11.30
C ASN A 421 30.42 -18.08 9.91
N ILE A 422 31.26 -17.99 8.86
CA ILE A 422 30.84 -18.21 7.47
C ILE A 422 30.24 -19.61 7.25
N PHE A 423 30.75 -20.65 7.93
CA PHE A 423 30.23 -22.01 7.79
C PHE A 423 28.86 -22.17 8.44
N GLU A 424 28.67 -21.55 9.60
CA GLU A 424 27.37 -21.50 10.30
C GLU A 424 26.35 -20.69 9.51
N LEU A 425 26.76 -19.57 8.89
CA LEU A 425 25.93 -18.81 7.97
C LEU A 425 25.52 -19.67 6.76
N ALA A 426 26.46 -20.38 6.13
CA ALA A 426 26.17 -21.25 4.99
C ALA A 426 25.15 -22.36 5.33
N LYS A 427 25.30 -22.96 6.51
CA LYS A 427 24.35 -23.95 7.04
C LYS A 427 22.98 -23.32 7.31
N ALA A 428 22.94 -22.20 8.03
CA ALA A 428 21.70 -21.50 8.34
C ALA A 428 20.92 -21.04 7.09
N ILE A 429 21.63 -20.54 6.07
CA ILE A 429 21.02 -20.15 4.78
C ILE A 429 20.35 -21.36 4.11
N THR A 430 21.02 -22.51 4.12
CA THR A 430 20.52 -23.73 3.48
C THR A 430 19.30 -24.27 4.24
N GLU A 431 19.38 -24.35 5.57
CA GLU A 431 18.27 -24.78 6.43
C GLU A 431 17.05 -23.87 6.29
N LEU A 432 17.23 -22.54 6.29
CA LEU A 432 16.11 -21.60 6.10
C LEU A 432 15.51 -21.71 4.71
N ALA A 433 16.32 -21.87 3.66
CA ALA A 433 15.83 -22.06 2.30
C ALA A 433 15.02 -23.37 2.16
N GLU A 434 15.46 -24.46 2.80
CA GLU A 434 14.72 -25.72 2.83
C GLU A 434 13.41 -25.60 3.61
N LYS A 435 13.43 -24.98 4.80
CA LYS A 435 12.21 -24.71 5.58
C LYS A 435 11.21 -23.86 4.80
N ALA A 436 11.69 -22.82 4.11
CA ALA A 436 10.86 -21.96 3.27
C ALA A 436 10.17 -22.75 2.15
N ARG A 437 10.93 -23.51 1.36
CA ARG A 437 10.40 -24.31 0.24
C ARG A 437 9.46 -25.43 0.70
N THR A 438 9.74 -26.02 1.86
CA THR A 438 8.90 -27.08 2.46
C THR A 438 7.74 -26.54 3.30
N LYS A 439 7.54 -25.22 3.36
CA LYS A 439 6.49 -24.54 4.13
C LYS A 439 6.52 -24.87 5.63
N LYS A 440 7.72 -25.05 6.19
CA LYS A 440 7.99 -25.36 7.60
C LYS A 440 8.63 -24.20 8.37
N LEU A 441 8.46 -22.97 7.88
CA LEU A 441 8.90 -21.78 8.60
C LEU A 441 8.01 -21.54 9.81
N SER A 442 8.63 -21.19 10.93
CA SER A 442 7.94 -20.70 12.11
C SER A 442 7.64 -19.19 11.97
N PRO A 443 6.68 -18.65 12.73
CA PRO A 443 6.45 -17.20 12.78
C PRO A 443 7.69 -16.40 13.22
N ASP A 444 8.52 -16.95 14.11
CA ASP A 444 9.76 -16.28 14.51
C ASP A 444 10.72 -16.17 13.32
N ASP A 445 10.82 -17.18 12.46
CA ASP A 445 11.74 -17.15 11.31
C ASP A 445 11.50 -15.93 10.39
N VAL A 446 10.29 -15.41 10.28
CA VAL A 446 9.95 -14.32 9.34
C VAL A 446 9.73 -12.94 10.01
N THR A 447 9.94 -12.85 11.32
CA THR A 447 9.74 -11.61 12.09
C THR A 447 11.06 -11.01 12.59
N ASN A 448 11.02 -9.73 12.97
CA ASN A 448 12.16 -8.99 13.52
C ASN A 448 13.40 -8.97 12.62
N GLY A 449 13.22 -8.95 11.30
CA GLY A 449 14.29 -8.69 10.34
C GLY A 449 14.88 -7.30 10.55
N THR A 450 16.20 -7.17 10.41
CA THR A 450 16.88 -5.87 10.54
C THR A 450 17.54 -5.42 9.25
N PHE A 451 17.84 -6.35 8.34
CA PHE A 451 18.38 -6.08 7.02
C PHE A 451 18.11 -7.29 6.11
N SER A 452 17.73 -7.05 4.87
CA SER A 452 17.44 -8.11 3.90
C SER A 452 18.46 -8.19 2.77
N ILE A 453 18.70 -9.41 2.28
CA ILE A 453 19.42 -9.68 1.04
C ILE A 453 18.48 -10.41 0.09
N THR A 454 18.41 -9.94 -1.16
CA THR A 454 17.72 -10.63 -2.24
C THR A 454 18.70 -10.97 -3.36
N ASN A 455 18.63 -12.22 -3.84
CA ASN A 455 19.53 -12.74 -4.86
C ASN A 455 18.73 -13.13 -6.11
N TYR A 456 18.73 -12.25 -7.10
CA TYR A 456 18.17 -12.51 -8.43
C TYR A 456 19.21 -13.14 -9.37
N GLY A 457 20.48 -13.22 -8.97
CA GLY A 457 21.55 -13.85 -9.73
C GLY A 457 21.33 -15.34 -10.01
N VAL A 458 20.51 -16.02 -9.22
CA VAL A 458 20.08 -17.41 -9.49
C VAL A 458 19.28 -17.55 -10.80
N PHE A 459 18.69 -16.46 -11.29
CA PHE A 459 17.95 -16.41 -12.55
C PHE A 459 18.77 -15.82 -13.71
N GLY A 460 20.07 -15.58 -13.51
CA GLY A 460 20.94 -14.94 -14.49
C GLY A 460 20.84 -13.41 -14.56
N THR A 461 20.00 -12.80 -13.72
CA THR A 461 19.85 -11.34 -13.65
C THR A 461 21.13 -10.69 -13.10
N ILE A 462 21.66 -9.72 -13.84
CA ILE A 462 22.93 -9.07 -13.51
C ILE A 462 22.78 -7.93 -12.50
N PHE A 463 21.67 -7.20 -12.47
CA PHE A 463 21.38 -6.18 -11.47
C PHE A 463 19.88 -5.98 -11.34
N GLY A 464 19.45 -5.38 -10.23
CA GLY A 464 18.07 -5.00 -9.96
C GLY A 464 18.04 -3.98 -8.83
N THR A 465 16.96 -3.22 -8.75
CA THR A 465 16.73 -2.23 -7.70
C THR A 465 15.69 -2.78 -6.72
N PRO A 466 16.12 -3.50 -5.67
CA PRO A 466 15.17 -4.13 -4.75
C PRO A 466 14.35 -3.09 -3.98
N ILE A 467 13.10 -3.43 -3.68
CA ILE A 467 12.22 -2.64 -2.80
C ILE A 467 12.52 -3.04 -1.35
N ILE A 468 12.67 -2.05 -0.48
CA ILE A 468 12.95 -2.26 0.95
C ILE A 468 11.81 -3.07 1.60
N ASN A 469 12.16 -4.00 2.50
CA ASN A 469 11.20 -4.74 3.29
C ASN A 469 10.90 -3.98 4.60
N GLN A 470 9.80 -3.22 4.67
CA GLN A 470 9.44 -2.46 5.88
C GLN A 470 9.35 -3.38 7.11
N PRO A 471 9.82 -2.95 8.31
CA PRO A 471 10.31 -1.61 8.66
C PRO A 471 11.83 -1.40 8.50
N GLU A 472 12.52 -2.25 7.73
CA GLU A 472 13.96 -2.08 7.48
C GLU A 472 14.23 -0.77 6.69
N VAL A 473 15.47 -0.29 6.72
CA VAL A 473 15.88 0.95 6.03
C VAL A 473 16.79 0.69 4.84
N ALA A 474 17.18 -0.56 4.60
CA ALA A 474 18.01 -0.93 3.47
C ALA A 474 17.86 -2.41 3.10
N ILE A 475 18.12 -2.72 1.83
CA ILE A 475 18.13 -4.06 1.27
C ILE A 475 19.28 -4.17 0.26
N LEU A 476 19.96 -5.32 0.23
CA LEU A 476 21.00 -5.61 -0.76
C LEU A 476 20.48 -6.57 -1.83
N GLY A 477 20.60 -6.16 -3.09
CA GLY A 477 20.44 -6.97 -4.29
C GLY A 477 21.76 -7.60 -4.74
N VAL A 478 21.74 -8.91 -4.97
CA VAL A 478 22.89 -9.69 -5.44
C VAL A 478 22.63 -10.20 -6.86
N GLY A 479 23.49 -9.80 -7.79
CA GLY A 479 23.43 -10.22 -9.20
C GLY A 479 24.17 -11.52 -9.50
N ALA A 480 23.97 -11.99 -10.73
CA ALA A 480 24.64 -13.17 -11.25
C ALA A 480 26.16 -12.97 -11.33
N VAL A 481 26.89 -14.04 -11.04
CA VAL A 481 28.34 -14.07 -11.24
C VAL A 481 28.64 -14.39 -12.69
N ILE A 482 29.18 -13.42 -13.42
CA ILE A 482 29.49 -13.57 -14.84
C ILE A 482 30.97 -13.26 -15.11
N LYS A 483 31.59 -14.02 -16.01
CA LYS A 483 32.96 -13.74 -16.45
C LYS A 483 32.94 -12.55 -17.40
N LYS A 484 33.64 -11.47 -17.04
CA LYS A 484 33.77 -10.25 -17.85
C LYS A 484 35.23 -9.99 -18.22
N PRO A 485 35.52 -9.45 -19.42
CA PRO A 485 36.80 -8.83 -19.69
C PRO A 485 36.91 -7.54 -18.87
N VAL A 486 37.95 -7.41 -18.07
CA VAL A 486 38.24 -6.22 -17.26
C VAL A 486 39.69 -5.79 -17.49
N VAL A 487 39.92 -4.48 -17.47
CA VAL A 487 41.27 -3.93 -17.53
C VAL A 487 41.90 -4.06 -16.14
N VAL A 488 43.10 -4.62 -16.10
CA VAL A 488 43.93 -4.73 -14.89
C VAL A 488 45.33 -4.24 -15.20
N GLU A 489 45.93 -3.56 -14.24
CA GLU A 489 47.31 -3.13 -14.33
C GLU A 489 48.22 -4.27 -13.85
N VAL A 490 49.17 -4.70 -14.70
CA VAL A 490 50.20 -5.69 -14.38
C VAL A 490 51.54 -5.09 -14.79
N ASP A 491 52.46 -4.97 -13.84
CA ASP A 491 53.79 -4.39 -14.04
C ASP A 491 53.77 -2.99 -14.69
N GLY A 492 52.78 -2.16 -14.35
CA GLY A 492 52.61 -0.81 -14.88
C GLY A 492 52.01 -0.73 -16.29
N MET A 493 51.49 -1.85 -16.82
CA MET A 493 50.82 -1.92 -18.13
C MET A 493 49.38 -2.39 -18.00
N ASP A 494 48.47 -1.74 -18.73
CA ASP A 494 47.08 -2.15 -18.84
C ASP A 494 46.96 -3.44 -19.65
N THR A 495 46.40 -4.48 -19.03
CA THR A 495 46.13 -5.79 -19.64
C THR A 495 44.65 -6.14 -19.48
N ILE A 496 44.08 -6.83 -20.46
CA ILE A 496 42.72 -7.37 -20.34
C ILE A 496 42.77 -8.76 -19.69
N ALA A 497 42.09 -8.91 -18.56
CA ALA A 497 41.92 -10.20 -17.89
C ALA A 497 40.44 -10.59 -17.84
N ILE A 498 40.15 -11.89 -17.87
CA ILE A 498 38.80 -12.41 -17.69
C ILE A 498 38.58 -12.69 -16.21
N LYS A 499 37.68 -11.96 -15.57
CA LYS A 499 37.38 -12.12 -14.13
C LYS A 499 35.90 -12.45 -13.88
N PRO A 500 35.58 -13.33 -12.91
CA PRO A 500 34.23 -13.49 -12.40
C PRO A 500 33.82 -12.24 -11.60
N ILE A 501 32.88 -11.47 -12.16
CA ILE A 501 32.35 -10.25 -11.57
C ILE A 501 30.95 -10.51 -11.04
N MET A 502 30.68 -10.02 -9.84
CA MET A 502 29.36 -9.95 -9.22
C MET A 502 28.94 -8.50 -9.10
N ASN A 503 27.71 -8.16 -9.48
CA ASN A 503 27.16 -6.84 -9.21
C ASN A 503 26.37 -6.87 -7.91
N LEU A 504 26.56 -5.83 -7.10
CA LEU A 504 25.78 -5.59 -5.90
C LEU A 504 25.03 -4.27 -6.05
N ALA A 505 23.77 -4.26 -5.64
CA ALA A 505 22.94 -3.06 -5.61
C ALA A 505 22.37 -2.87 -4.21
N ILE A 506 22.63 -1.75 -3.55
CA ILE A 506 21.92 -1.40 -2.31
C ILE A 506 20.79 -0.46 -2.63
N THR A 507 19.61 -0.73 -2.09
CA THR A 507 18.54 0.27 -1.97
C THR A 507 18.42 0.65 -0.51
N HIS A 508 18.40 1.94 -0.21
CA HIS A 508 18.25 2.47 1.14
C HIS A 508 17.20 3.58 1.21
N ASP A 509 16.66 3.79 2.40
CA ASP A 509 15.68 4.84 2.70
C ASP A 509 16.41 6.17 2.96
N HIS A 510 16.30 7.08 2.00
CA HIS A 510 16.99 8.37 2.01
C HIS A 510 16.47 9.33 3.10
N ARG A 511 15.41 8.97 3.83
CA ARG A 511 15.01 9.69 5.05
C ARG A 511 16.00 9.52 6.19
N LEU A 512 16.75 8.41 6.22
CA LEU A 512 17.71 8.09 7.30
C LEU A 512 19.14 7.88 6.79
N VAL A 513 19.32 7.16 5.69
CA VAL A 513 20.63 6.84 5.14
C VAL A 513 20.89 7.78 3.97
N ASP A 514 21.92 8.63 4.07
CA ASP A 514 22.31 9.49 2.96
C ASP A 514 23.19 8.77 1.93
N GLY A 515 23.43 9.41 0.79
CA GLY A 515 24.27 8.86 -0.28
C GLY A 515 25.72 8.56 0.14
N MET A 516 26.28 9.29 1.11
CA MET A 516 27.63 9.03 1.60
C MET A 516 27.68 7.74 2.42
N VAL A 517 26.75 7.56 3.36
CA VAL A 517 26.66 6.36 4.20
C VAL A 517 26.32 5.15 3.34
N GLY A 518 25.32 5.26 2.46
CA GLY A 518 24.95 4.19 1.53
C GLY A 518 26.10 3.79 0.61
N GLY A 519 26.81 4.76 0.04
CA GLY A 519 27.97 4.52 -0.82
C GLY A 519 29.15 3.89 -0.06
N LYS A 520 29.48 4.39 1.14
CA LYS A 520 30.54 3.82 1.99
C LYS A 520 30.21 2.40 2.44
N PHE A 521 28.96 2.14 2.81
CA PHE A 521 28.49 0.81 3.18
C PHE A 521 28.68 -0.18 2.02
N LEU A 522 28.23 0.18 0.81
CA LEU A 522 28.38 -0.68 -0.37
C LEU A 522 29.86 -0.88 -0.76
N SER A 523 30.68 0.17 -0.68
CA SER A 523 32.12 0.10 -0.93
C SER A 523 32.84 -0.80 0.09
N PHE A 524 32.42 -0.79 1.35
CA PHE A 524 32.99 -1.65 2.38
C PHE A 524 32.66 -3.13 2.14
N ILE A 525 31.43 -3.44 1.69
CA ILE A 525 31.08 -4.80 1.26
C ILE A 525 31.97 -5.24 0.10
N LYS A 526 32.13 -4.39 -0.92
CA LYS A 526 33.01 -4.66 -2.07
C LYS A 526 34.43 -4.98 -1.61
N GLU A 527 35.02 -4.13 -0.78
CA GLU A 527 36.38 -4.31 -0.27
C GLU A 527 36.52 -5.65 0.49
N LYS A 528 35.56 -6.00 1.34
CA LYS A 528 35.58 -7.26 2.08
C LYS A 528 35.51 -8.50 1.19
N LEU A 529 34.73 -8.44 0.11
CA LEU A 529 34.65 -9.53 -0.85
C LEU A 529 35.91 -9.66 -1.72
N GLU A 530 36.48 -8.55 -2.18
CA GLU A 530 37.70 -8.52 -3.01
C GLU A 530 38.97 -8.90 -2.22
N ARG A 531 39.01 -8.52 -0.95
CA ARG A 531 40.13 -8.81 -0.03
C ARG A 531 40.01 -10.14 0.69
N PHE A 532 39.05 -10.98 0.34
CA PHE A 532 38.86 -12.30 0.93
C PHE A 532 40.19 -13.07 1.09
N ASP A 533 40.44 -13.52 2.32
CA ASP A 533 41.54 -14.41 2.72
C ASP A 533 40.94 -15.61 3.46
N GLU A 534 41.40 -16.82 3.12
CA GLU A 534 40.96 -18.07 3.73
C GLU A 534 41.22 -18.10 5.24
N LYS A 535 42.26 -17.38 5.71
CA LYS A 535 42.59 -17.29 7.13
C LYS A 535 41.53 -16.56 7.95
N GLU A 536 40.78 -15.64 7.33
CA GLU A 536 39.71 -14.89 8.00
C GLU A 536 38.39 -15.68 8.11
N MET A 537 38.35 -16.92 7.61
CA MET A 537 37.18 -17.79 7.72
C MET A 537 37.10 -18.60 9.03
N MET A 538 38.20 -18.64 9.79
CA MET A 538 38.29 -19.26 11.12
C MET A 538 38.10 -18.19 12.19
#